data_AF-A0A182EBI7-F1
#
_entry.id   AF-A0A182EBI7-F1
#
_cell.length_a   1.000
_cell.length_b   1.000
_cell.length_c   1.000
_cell.angle_alpha   90.00
_cell.angle_beta   90.00
_cell.angle_gamma   90.00
#
_symmetry.space_group_name_H-M   'P 1'
#
loop_
_entity.id
_entity.type
_entity.pdbx_description
1 polymer ?
#
loop_
_entity_poly.entity_id
_entity_poly.type
_entity_poly.pdbx_seq_one_letter_code
_entity_poly.pdbx_strand_id
1 'polypeptide(L)'
;MLTTFVEKTFIRVLRGEITDEEAADQIADSLCADSLTNNSQNYINGVDVQHNVNNDVKVDASANLQPQSCQQQQQQQAKVLGTITLGDLHPTQIAQFQQAFTEASKGLASSVIFNVPVQKTDNPEEYFTDSDKERCALLQELITGQRPLMLHPYVFLLNRRFKWTDIAVPVTGTDKFRVYRLNQARNSRCYYRCSGCETMGKKPGDPIAQIKLAEGRLAGDVNPVHNSECELFTFSNIVNRQFDREARLDVYNGIMNPKEAWNRGRLRALRAESLAPKGLLNADEYPTWETTNKVIMKLWRSAKREHDAGIENIDRVGSKDWWRNIPPPSATRRGVKRENYDTANYTFRPEGSGEVEELDDDGDQS
;
A
#
# COMPACT_ATOMS: atom_id res chain seq x y z
N MET A 1 12.86 4.74 -21.95
CA MET A 1 12.05 5.95 -22.27
C MET A 1 10.90 6.16 -21.29
N LEU A 2 10.28 5.10 -20.74
CA LEU A 2 9.31 5.16 -19.62
C LEU A 2 9.78 5.93 -18.39
N THR A 3 11.02 5.74 -17.94
CA THR A 3 11.55 6.38 -16.73
C THR A 3 11.57 7.90 -16.84
N THR A 4 11.97 8.42 -18.00
CA THR A 4 11.93 9.87 -18.29
C THR A 4 10.52 10.42 -18.43
N PHE A 5 9.52 9.58 -18.72
CA PHE A 5 8.12 10.01 -18.83
C PHE A 5 7.49 10.12 -17.44
N VAL A 6 7.63 9.09 -16.60
CA VAL A 6 7.12 9.11 -15.21
C VAL A 6 7.73 10.26 -14.42
N GLU A 7 9.03 10.50 -14.57
CA GLU A 7 9.72 11.61 -13.91
C GLU A 7 9.22 12.98 -14.40
N LYS A 8 8.97 13.15 -15.71
CA LYS A 8 8.40 14.38 -16.25
C LYS A 8 6.95 14.61 -15.78
N THR A 9 6.13 13.56 -15.75
CA THR A 9 4.74 13.63 -15.27
C THR A 9 4.70 13.99 -13.79
N PHE A 10 5.60 13.42 -12.99
CA PHE A 10 5.74 13.76 -11.57
C PHE A 10 6.16 15.22 -11.33
N ILE A 11 7.09 15.75 -12.13
CA ILE A 11 7.49 17.16 -12.04
C ILE A 11 6.33 18.10 -12.42
N ARG A 12 5.45 17.70 -13.36
CA ARG A 12 4.27 18.48 -13.75
C ARG A 12 3.21 18.52 -12.63
N VAL A 13 3.02 17.42 -11.91
CA VAL A 13 2.18 17.37 -10.70
C VAL A 13 2.71 18.33 -9.63
N LEU A 14 4.02 18.30 -9.36
CA LEU A 14 4.64 19.18 -8.37
C LEU A 14 4.54 20.67 -8.72
N ARG A 15 4.38 21.01 -10.00
CA ARG A 15 4.15 22.37 -10.48
C ARG A 15 2.67 22.76 -10.55
N GLY A 16 1.76 21.83 -10.22
CA GLY A 16 0.31 22.04 -10.32
C GLY A 16 -0.18 22.15 -11.77
N GLU A 17 0.60 21.66 -12.74
CA GLU A 17 0.24 21.72 -14.17
C GLU A 17 -0.78 20.64 -14.56
N ILE A 18 -0.88 19.56 -13.78
CA ILE A 18 -1.84 18.46 -13.94
C ILE A 18 -2.28 17.97 -12.55
N THR A 19 -3.47 17.39 -12.43
CA THR A 19 -3.93 16.82 -11.15
C THR A 19 -3.30 15.46 -10.87
N ASP A 20 -3.37 15.02 -9.61
CA ASP A 20 -2.89 13.70 -9.19
C ASP A 20 -3.63 12.58 -9.94
N GLU A 21 -4.92 12.76 -10.22
CA GLU A 21 -5.70 11.81 -11.04
C GLU A 21 -5.22 11.79 -12.50
N GLU A 22 -5.01 12.97 -13.12
CA GLU A 22 -4.51 13.07 -14.49
C GLU A 22 -3.11 12.48 -14.67
N ALA A 23 -2.27 12.59 -13.65
CA ALA A 23 -0.94 11.99 -13.65
C ALA A 23 -0.99 10.47 -13.52
N ALA A 24 -1.90 9.94 -12.70
CA ALA A 24 -2.10 8.51 -12.57
C ALA A 24 -2.59 7.89 -13.88
N ASP A 25 -3.55 8.53 -14.55
CA ASP A 25 -4.07 8.09 -15.85
C ASP A 25 -2.99 8.14 -16.94
N GLN A 26 -2.21 9.23 -17.02
CA GLN A 26 -1.11 9.34 -17.99
C GLN A 26 -0.01 8.30 -17.76
N ILE A 27 0.32 7.97 -16.50
CA ILE A 27 1.30 6.93 -16.18
C ILE A 27 0.74 5.55 -16.57
N ALA A 28 -0.52 5.28 -16.25
CA ALA A 28 -1.20 4.03 -16.59
C ALA A 28 -1.28 3.81 -18.11
N ASP A 29 -1.62 4.85 -18.87
CA ASP A 29 -1.68 4.79 -20.34
C ASP A 29 -0.30 4.54 -20.97
N SER A 30 0.78 5.10 -20.40
CA SER A 30 2.14 4.84 -20.89
C SER A 30 2.61 3.41 -20.64
N LEU A 31 2.18 2.80 -19.52
CA LEU A 31 2.47 1.41 -19.18
C LEU A 31 1.67 0.43 -20.05
N CYS A 32 0.46 0.82 -20.45
CA CYS A 32 -0.36 0.06 -21.38
C CYS A 32 0.16 0.16 -22.83
N ALA A 33 0.66 1.32 -23.25
CA ALA A 33 1.18 1.53 -24.61
C ALA A 33 2.42 0.64 -24.92
N ASP A 34 3.30 0.42 -23.94
CA ASP A 34 4.51 -0.40 -24.13
C ASP A 34 4.26 -1.91 -24.11
N SER A 35 3.05 -2.33 -23.71
CA SER A 35 2.62 -3.73 -23.81
C SER A 35 2.07 -4.10 -25.20
N LEU A 36 1.72 -3.12 -26.03
CA LEU A 36 1.20 -3.31 -27.38
C LEU A 36 2.28 -3.18 -28.48
N THR A 37 3.43 -2.56 -28.19
CA THR A 37 4.46 -2.25 -29.20
C THR A 37 5.42 -3.40 -29.53
N ASN A 38 5.42 -4.50 -28.76
CA ASN A 38 6.27 -5.66 -29.06
C ASN A 38 5.63 -6.72 -29.96
N ASN A 39 4.45 -6.48 -30.55
CA ASN A 39 3.76 -7.51 -31.34
C ASN A 39 3.15 -7.04 -32.68
N SER A 40 3.57 -5.90 -33.22
CA SER A 40 2.99 -5.35 -34.45
C SER A 40 3.98 -4.57 -35.31
N GLN A 41 5.17 -5.13 -35.53
CA GLN A 41 5.92 -4.85 -36.76
C GLN A 41 5.47 -5.83 -37.83
N ASN A 42 4.39 -5.50 -38.55
CA ASN A 42 4.19 -5.86 -39.95
C ASN A 42 2.87 -5.27 -40.51
N TYR A 43 3.02 -4.52 -41.62
CA TYR A 43 2.03 -4.03 -42.59
C TYR A 43 1.32 -2.66 -42.41
N ILE A 44 1.89 -1.67 -43.12
CA ILE A 44 1.33 -0.76 -44.16
C ILE A 44 0.47 0.47 -43.76
N ASN A 45 1.11 1.62 -44.03
CA ASN A 45 0.70 2.90 -44.65
C ASN A 45 -0.52 3.72 -44.18
N GLY A 46 -0.20 4.94 -43.71
CA GLY A 46 -0.46 6.16 -44.48
C GLY A 46 -1.65 7.03 -44.03
N VAL A 47 -1.36 8.24 -43.55
CA VAL A 47 -1.76 9.55 -44.11
C VAL A 47 -1.56 10.65 -43.05
N ASP A 48 -0.74 11.64 -43.39
CA ASP A 48 -0.52 12.91 -42.71
C ASP A 48 -1.75 13.83 -42.74
N VAL A 49 -2.01 14.61 -41.68
CA VAL A 49 -2.48 16.01 -41.78
C VAL A 49 -2.02 16.83 -40.56
N GLN A 50 -1.31 17.95 -40.82
CA GLN A 50 -0.96 19.05 -39.91
C GLN A 50 -2.11 20.07 -39.75
N HIS A 51 -2.13 20.85 -38.65
CA HIS A 51 -2.39 22.31 -38.54
C HIS A 51 -2.53 22.66 -37.03
N ASN A 52 -1.69 23.48 -36.36
CA ASN A 52 -1.29 24.89 -36.46
C ASN A 52 -2.34 25.93 -35.95
N VAL A 53 -2.09 26.45 -34.74
CA VAL A 53 -2.12 27.85 -34.24
C VAL A 53 -3.36 28.73 -34.52
N ASN A 54 -3.99 29.27 -33.46
CA ASN A 54 -4.06 30.73 -33.23
C ASN A 54 -4.64 31.17 -31.87
N ASN A 55 -4.14 32.32 -31.43
CA ASN A 55 -4.41 33.08 -30.20
C ASN A 55 -5.75 33.87 -30.24
N ASP A 56 -6.20 34.35 -29.07
CA ASP A 56 -6.64 35.74 -28.81
C ASP A 56 -7.00 35.87 -27.30
N VAL A 57 -6.20 36.55 -26.47
CA VAL A 57 -6.19 37.99 -26.15
C VAL A 57 -7.53 38.54 -25.61
N LYS A 58 -7.55 38.88 -24.31
CA LYS A 58 -8.13 40.14 -23.83
C LYS A 58 -7.56 40.57 -22.48
N VAL A 59 -7.04 41.79 -22.47
CA VAL A 59 -6.51 42.56 -21.33
C VAL A 59 -7.48 43.73 -21.11
N ASP A 60 -7.66 44.15 -19.85
CA ASP A 60 -7.84 45.53 -19.39
C ASP A 60 -7.61 45.51 -17.85
N ALA A 61 -6.56 46.14 -17.28
CA ALA A 61 -6.39 47.58 -16.98
C ALA A 61 -7.40 48.09 -15.93
N SER A 62 -7.09 48.79 -14.83
CA SER A 62 -5.88 49.44 -14.31
C SER A 62 -6.14 49.98 -12.87
N ALA A 63 -5.05 50.21 -12.12
CA ALA A 63 -4.77 51.36 -11.24
C ALA A 63 -5.65 51.64 -9.98
N ASN A 64 -5.19 52.24 -8.88
CA ASN A 64 -3.92 52.59 -8.22
C ASN A 64 -4.32 53.36 -6.93
N LEU A 65 -3.34 53.75 -6.09
CA LEU A 65 -3.38 54.79 -5.02
C LEU A 65 -3.40 54.32 -3.55
N GLN A 66 -2.17 54.30 -3.01
CA GLN A 66 -1.77 54.81 -1.68
C GLN A 66 -1.46 56.35 -1.81
N PRO A 67 -1.02 57.16 -0.80
CA PRO A 67 -0.55 56.89 0.59
C PRO A 67 -0.85 57.98 1.69
N GLN A 68 -0.18 57.85 2.87
CA GLN A 68 0.21 58.85 3.91
C GLN A 68 -0.85 59.34 4.92
N SER A 69 -0.58 59.75 6.18
CA SER A 69 0.53 59.66 7.18
C SER A 69 0.08 60.47 8.42
N CYS A 70 0.52 60.15 9.66
CA CYS A 70 0.94 61.15 10.68
C CYS A 70 1.40 60.50 12.01
N GLN A 71 2.37 61.17 12.66
CA GLN A 71 3.18 60.77 13.83
C GLN A 71 2.57 61.23 15.18
N GLN A 72 2.91 60.56 16.30
CA GLN A 72 3.66 61.14 17.44
C GLN A 72 3.95 60.11 18.57
N GLN A 73 5.09 60.33 19.25
CA GLN A 73 5.75 59.57 20.33
C GLN A 73 4.94 59.65 21.66
N GLN A 74 5.12 58.88 22.74
CA GLN A 74 6.34 58.45 23.46
C GLN A 74 5.92 57.58 24.67
N GLN A 75 6.69 56.53 25.03
CA GLN A 75 7.05 56.06 26.40
C GLN A 75 7.21 54.53 26.53
N GLN A 76 8.20 54.19 27.34
CA GLN A 76 8.97 52.96 27.38
C GLN A 76 8.25 51.83 28.11
N GLN A 77 8.26 50.64 27.51
CA GLN A 77 8.40 49.35 28.19
C GLN A 77 8.99 48.37 27.17
N ALA A 78 10.02 47.63 27.56
CA ALA A 78 10.59 46.58 26.73
C ALA A 78 9.52 45.50 26.49
N LYS A 79 8.80 45.63 25.38
CA LYS A 79 7.80 44.68 24.93
C LYS A 79 8.57 43.53 24.29
N VAL A 80 8.68 42.41 25.01
CA VAL A 80 9.20 41.15 24.48
C VAL A 80 8.31 40.78 23.28
N LEU A 81 8.82 41.03 22.07
CA LEU A 81 8.11 40.85 20.82
C LEU A 81 8.35 39.41 20.33
N GLY A 82 7.73 38.47 21.04
CA GLY A 82 7.61 37.07 20.63
C GLY A 82 8.86 36.21 20.84
N THR A 83 8.64 34.96 21.24
CA THR A 83 9.61 33.87 21.12
C THR A 83 9.47 33.27 19.72
N ILE A 84 10.46 33.47 18.86
CA ILE A 84 10.55 32.78 17.57
C ILE A 84 11.31 31.48 17.80
N THR A 85 10.64 30.34 17.64
CA THR A 85 11.30 29.04 17.54
C THR A 85 11.99 28.93 16.18
N LEU A 86 13.27 28.55 16.17
CA LEU A 86 14.14 28.56 14.97
C LEU A 86 13.69 27.63 13.83
N GLY A 87 12.58 26.90 13.99
CA GLY A 87 12.03 25.96 13.00
C GLY A 87 11.30 26.61 11.83
N ASP A 88 10.96 27.90 11.92
CA ASP A 88 10.15 28.61 10.91
C ASP A 88 10.96 29.57 10.03
N LEU A 89 12.29 29.64 10.20
CA LEU A 89 13.13 30.62 9.52
C LEU A 89 13.78 30.03 8.26
N HIS A 90 13.58 30.72 7.13
CA HIS A 90 14.23 30.39 5.86
C HIS A 90 15.76 30.59 5.98
N PRO A 91 16.62 29.81 5.28
CA PRO A 91 18.08 29.91 5.40
C PRO A 91 18.67 31.31 5.21
N THR A 92 18.04 32.14 4.36
CA THR A 92 18.43 33.54 4.15
C THR A 92 18.16 34.43 5.37
N GLN A 93 17.11 34.16 6.14
CA GLN A 93 16.81 34.89 7.38
C GLN A 93 17.79 34.50 8.49
N ILE A 94 18.18 33.22 8.56
CA ILE A 94 19.22 32.73 9.48
C ILE A 94 20.55 33.43 9.20
N ALA A 95 20.93 33.54 7.94
CA ALA A 95 22.15 34.25 7.54
C ALA A 95 22.11 35.74 7.91
N GLN A 96 20.95 36.40 7.75
CA GLN A 96 20.76 37.80 8.15
C GLN A 96 20.87 37.98 9.67
N PHE A 97 20.31 37.07 10.47
CA PHE A 97 20.47 37.10 11.93
C PHE A 97 21.92 36.86 12.36
N GLN A 98 22.62 35.93 11.72
CA GLN A 98 24.03 35.68 11.97
C GLN A 98 24.90 36.89 11.63
N GLN A 99 24.62 37.55 10.51
CA GLN A 99 25.34 38.76 10.10
C GLN A 99 25.09 39.93 11.07
N ALA A 100 23.82 40.18 11.43
CA ALA A 100 23.45 41.21 12.40
C ALA A 100 24.07 40.96 13.78
N PHE A 101 24.15 39.69 14.21
CA PHE A 101 24.80 39.31 15.46
C PHE A 101 26.32 39.45 15.40
N THR A 102 26.95 39.09 14.27
CA THR A 102 28.40 39.26 14.05
C THR A 102 28.78 40.73 14.06
N GLU A 103 27.95 41.60 13.50
CA GLU A 103 28.15 43.04 13.48
C GLU A 103 27.95 43.66 14.87
N ALA A 104 26.95 43.19 15.63
CA ALA A 104 26.71 43.60 17.02
C ALA A 104 27.79 43.10 18.01
N SER A 105 28.52 42.02 17.68
CA SER A 105 29.57 41.43 18.52
C SER A 105 30.98 41.88 18.15
N LYS A 106 31.15 42.75 17.15
CA LYS A 106 32.42 43.46 16.87
C LYS A 106 32.78 44.39 18.03
N GLY A 107 33.40 43.84 19.07
CA GLY A 107 33.86 44.57 20.25
C GLY A 107 33.92 43.77 21.54
N LEU A 108 33.27 42.59 21.61
CA LEU A 108 33.40 41.68 22.75
C LEU A 108 34.06 40.38 22.31
N ALA A 109 35.31 40.19 22.75
CA ALA A 109 36.01 38.93 22.63
C ALA A 109 35.36 37.90 23.58
N SER A 110 34.39 37.14 23.08
CA SER A 110 34.14 35.79 23.58
C SER A 110 33.65 34.91 22.43
N SER A 111 34.35 33.81 22.20
CA SER A 111 33.90 32.75 21.32
C SER A 111 32.68 32.09 21.97
N VAL A 112 31.48 32.38 21.47
CA VAL A 112 30.27 31.68 21.88
C VAL A 112 30.22 30.37 21.09
N ILE A 113 30.58 29.26 21.73
CA ILE A 113 30.31 27.92 21.21
C ILE A 113 28.82 27.68 21.40
N PHE A 114 28.05 27.77 20.31
CA PHE A 114 26.69 27.23 20.30
C PHE A 114 26.81 25.71 20.26
N ASN A 115 26.64 25.06 21.42
CA ASN A 115 26.18 23.68 21.41
C ASN A 115 24.73 23.69 20.94
N VAL A 116 24.54 23.75 19.62
CA VAL A 116 23.29 23.33 19.01
C VAL A 116 23.22 21.83 19.27
N PRO A 117 22.26 21.33 20.07
CA PRO A 117 21.96 19.92 20.01
C PRO A 117 21.50 19.71 18.58
N VAL A 118 22.35 19.08 17.76
CA VAL A 118 21.88 18.43 16.55
C VAL A 118 20.82 17.48 17.08
N GLN A 119 19.55 17.84 16.91
CA GLN A 119 18.51 16.83 16.96
C GLN A 119 18.98 15.84 15.92
N LYS A 120 19.50 14.69 16.35
CA LYS A 120 19.59 13.55 15.46
C LYS A 120 18.16 13.41 14.96
N THR A 121 17.93 13.80 13.73
CA THR A 121 16.82 13.27 12.96
C THR A 121 17.18 11.80 12.87
N ASP A 122 16.82 11.02 13.89
CA ASP A 122 17.02 9.59 13.91
C ASP A 122 16.25 9.11 12.69
N ASN A 123 16.96 8.91 11.58
CA ASN A 123 16.36 8.44 10.35
C ASN A 123 15.87 7.03 10.70
N PRO A 124 14.56 6.78 10.77
CA PRO A 124 14.08 5.51 11.28
C PRO A 124 14.48 4.34 10.38
N GLU A 125 14.90 4.62 9.14
CA GLU A 125 15.46 3.64 8.22
C GLU A 125 16.87 3.16 8.61
N GLU A 126 17.60 3.88 9.48
CA GLU A 126 18.90 3.45 10.05
C GLU A 126 18.75 2.32 11.08
N TYR A 127 17.53 2.12 11.62
CA TYR A 127 17.21 0.97 12.46
C TYR A 127 17.36 -0.38 11.73
N PHE A 128 17.24 -0.36 10.40
CA PHE A 128 17.28 -1.56 9.57
C PHE A 128 18.68 -1.78 9.00
N THR A 129 19.14 -3.03 9.10
CA THR A 129 20.43 -3.43 8.55
C THR A 129 20.36 -3.50 7.02
N ASP A 130 21.52 -3.46 6.35
CA ASP A 130 21.57 -3.64 4.90
C ASP A 130 21.03 -5.00 4.47
N SER A 131 21.23 -6.04 5.30
CA SER A 131 20.62 -7.37 5.11
C SER A 131 19.09 -7.31 5.11
N ASP A 132 18.47 -6.52 6.00
CA ASP A 132 17.01 -6.35 6.03
C ASP A 132 16.48 -5.71 4.74
N LYS A 133 17.21 -4.70 4.23
CA LYS A 133 16.88 -4.01 2.99
C LYS A 133 17.09 -4.91 1.77
N GLU A 134 18.15 -5.71 1.75
CA GLU A 134 18.39 -6.71 0.70
C GLU A 134 17.32 -7.78 0.67
N ARG A 135 16.85 -8.26 1.84
CA ARG A 135 15.71 -9.20 1.91
C ARG A 135 14.43 -8.59 1.35
N CYS A 136 14.16 -7.32 1.64
CA CYS A 136 13.03 -6.61 1.04
C CYS A 136 13.17 -6.49 -0.48
N ALA A 137 14.37 -6.16 -0.97
CA ALA A 137 14.62 -6.08 -2.40
C ALA A 137 14.45 -7.43 -3.11
N LEU A 138 14.93 -8.52 -2.52
CA LEU A 138 14.72 -9.88 -3.03
C LEU A 138 13.23 -10.25 -3.03
N LEU A 139 12.53 -9.94 -1.94
CA LEU A 139 11.09 -10.18 -1.83
C LEU A 139 10.34 -9.46 -2.96
N GLN A 140 10.66 -8.18 -3.18
CA GLN A 140 10.08 -7.38 -4.27
C GLN A 140 10.45 -7.95 -5.63
N GLU A 141 11.71 -8.33 -5.86
CA GLU A 141 12.17 -8.92 -7.11
C GLU A 141 11.43 -10.21 -7.46
N LEU A 142 11.17 -11.08 -6.48
CA LEU A 142 10.40 -12.31 -6.71
C LEU A 142 8.93 -12.02 -7.02
N ILE A 143 8.34 -11.01 -6.38
CA ILE A 143 6.94 -10.62 -6.61
C ILE A 143 6.78 -9.97 -7.98
N THR A 144 7.57 -8.94 -8.28
CA THR A 144 7.41 -8.11 -9.49
C THR A 144 8.21 -8.62 -10.70
N GLY A 145 9.20 -9.49 -10.48
CA GLY A 145 10.18 -9.90 -11.49
C GLY A 145 11.27 -8.86 -11.74
N GLN A 146 11.30 -7.75 -10.99
CA GLN A 146 12.25 -6.65 -11.18
C GLN A 146 12.90 -6.26 -9.86
N ARG A 147 14.24 -6.23 -9.85
CA ARG A 147 14.99 -5.74 -8.71
C ARG A 147 14.79 -4.23 -8.55
N PRO A 148 14.41 -3.74 -7.35
CA PRO A 148 14.21 -2.31 -7.14
C PRO A 148 15.53 -1.55 -7.22
N LEU A 149 15.48 -0.34 -7.79
CA LEU A 149 16.63 0.57 -7.86
C LEU A 149 16.97 1.17 -6.50
N MET A 150 15.97 1.31 -5.63
CA MET A 150 16.10 1.82 -4.28
C MET A 150 15.78 0.74 -3.26
N LEU A 151 16.66 0.57 -2.29
CA LEU A 151 16.49 -0.40 -1.22
C LEU A 151 15.69 0.24 -0.08
N HIS A 152 14.43 -0.16 0.05
CA HIS A 152 13.57 0.25 1.15
C HIS A 152 13.50 -0.85 2.21
N PRO A 153 13.41 -0.51 3.50
CA PRO A 153 13.17 -1.46 4.58
C PRO A 153 11.69 -1.89 4.65
N TYR A 154 10.99 -1.94 3.51
CA TYR A 154 9.64 -2.44 3.40
C TYR A 154 9.29 -2.78 1.94
N VAL A 155 8.23 -3.57 1.75
CA VAL A 155 7.72 -3.95 0.41
C VAL A 155 6.22 -3.77 0.37
N PHE A 156 5.69 -3.16 -0.70
CA PHE A 156 4.24 -3.09 -0.93
C PHE A 156 3.68 -4.44 -1.34
N LEU A 157 2.49 -4.74 -0.84
CA LEU A 157 1.79 -5.99 -1.00
C LEU A 157 0.34 -5.73 -1.43
N LEU A 158 -0.19 -6.61 -2.27
CA LEU A 158 -1.62 -6.68 -2.54
C LEU A 158 -2.36 -7.02 -1.25
N ASN A 159 -3.44 -6.31 -0.96
CA ASN A 159 -4.32 -6.60 0.16
C ASN A 159 -5.38 -7.67 -0.21
N ARG A 160 -6.32 -7.96 0.69
CA ARG A 160 -7.41 -8.93 0.40
C ARG A 160 -8.44 -8.44 -0.64
N ARG A 161 -8.47 -7.14 -0.91
CA ARG A 161 -9.31 -6.46 -1.91
C ARG A 161 -8.52 -6.13 -3.19
N PHE A 162 -7.33 -6.72 -3.37
CA PHE A 162 -6.45 -6.52 -4.51
C PHE A 162 -5.99 -5.08 -4.76
N LYS A 163 -5.86 -4.26 -3.70
CA LYS A 163 -5.20 -2.95 -3.75
C LYS A 163 -3.78 -3.06 -3.15
N TRP A 164 -2.79 -2.38 -3.74
CA TRP A 164 -1.38 -2.35 -3.27
C TRP A 164 -1.20 -1.45 -2.05
N THR A 165 -1.85 -1.80 -0.94
CA THR A 165 -1.92 -0.97 0.26
C THR A 165 -1.40 -1.65 1.51
N ASP A 166 -1.13 -2.95 1.47
CA ASP A 166 -0.44 -3.63 2.58
C ASP A 166 1.07 -3.39 2.42
N ILE A 167 1.82 -3.34 3.52
CA ILE A 167 3.28 -3.32 3.49
C ILE A 167 3.85 -4.42 4.38
N ALA A 168 4.89 -5.10 3.91
CA ALA A 168 5.73 -5.95 4.75
C ALA A 168 6.94 -5.18 5.22
N VAL A 169 7.21 -5.22 6.52
CA VAL A 169 8.39 -4.60 7.17
C VAL A 169 9.19 -5.73 7.84
N PRO A 170 10.50 -5.83 7.62
CA PRO A 170 11.33 -6.85 8.24
C PRO A 170 11.45 -6.61 9.76
N VAL A 171 11.60 -7.69 10.53
CA VAL A 171 11.95 -7.58 11.95
C VAL A 171 13.46 -7.75 12.06
N THR A 172 14.16 -6.67 12.41
CA THR A 172 15.63 -6.62 12.54
C THR A 172 16.15 -7.74 13.43
N GLY A 173 17.22 -8.40 12.99
CA GLY A 173 17.83 -9.54 13.70
C GLY A 173 17.08 -10.88 13.51
N THR A 174 16.04 -10.91 12.68
CA THR A 174 15.31 -12.14 12.34
C THR A 174 15.12 -12.27 10.83
N ASP A 175 14.73 -13.46 10.37
CA ASP A 175 14.37 -13.74 8.97
C ASP A 175 12.90 -13.44 8.64
N LYS A 176 12.14 -12.90 9.60
CA LYS A 176 10.69 -12.73 9.50
C LYS A 176 10.28 -11.27 9.27
N PHE A 177 8.98 -11.10 9.04
CA PHE A 177 8.35 -9.84 8.68
C PHE A 177 7.08 -9.61 9.49
N ARG A 178 6.70 -8.34 9.61
CA ARG A 178 5.36 -7.92 10.02
C ARG A 178 4.64 -7.30 8.83
N VAL A 179 3.38 -7.66 8.66
CA VAL A 179 2.52 -7.07 7.62
C VAL A 179 1.63 -6.01 8.26
N TYR A 180 1.60 -4.83 7.67
CA TYR A 180 0.76 -3.72 8.08
C TYR A 180 -0.22 -3.34 6.97
N ARG A 181 -1.45 -3.00 7.34
CA ARG A 181 -2.53 -2.59 6.43
C ARG A 181 -2.70 -1.09 6.49
N LEU A 182 -2.88 -0.46 5.34
CA LEU A 182 -3.19 0.97 5.28
C LEU A 182 -4.48 1.26 6.04
N ASN A 183 -4.40 2.14 7.03
CA ASN A 183 -5.54 2.64 7.79
C ASN A 183 -5.99 4.01 7.26
N GLN A 184 -5.04 4.91 7.00
CA GLN A 184 -5.34 6.27 6.56
C GLN A 184 -4.18 6.88 5.77
N ALA A 185 -4.48 7.64 4.73
CA ALA A 185 -3.52 8.47 4.00
C ALA A 185 -3.93 9.94 4.08
N ARG A 186 -3.03 10.86 4.46
CA ARG A 186 -3.24 12.31 4.59
C ARG A 186 -1.94 13.06 4.40
N ASN A 187 -1.93 14.16 3.64
CA ASN A 187 -0.81 15.12 3.55
C ASN A 187 0.56 14.42 3.41
N SER A 188 0.73 13.62 2.34
CA SER A 188 1.91 12.79 2.05
C SER A 188 2.34 11.79 3.15
N ARG A 189 1.46 11.51 4.11
CA ARG A 189 1.66 10.52 5.18
C ARG A 189 0.65 9.38 5.07
N CYS A 190 1.14 8.16 5.22
CA CYS A 190 0.32 6.96 5.25
C CYS A 190 0.48 6.26 6.60
N TYR A 191 -0.61 6.06 7.30
CA TYR A 191 -0.68 5.40 8.61
C TYR A 191 -1.12 3.96 8.40
N TYR A 192 -0.36 3.03 8.98
CA TYR A 192 -0.61 1.61 8.85
C TYR A 192 -0.81 0.96 10.22
N ARG A 193 -1.69 -0.04 10.28
CA ARG A 193 -1.93 -0.87 11.46
C ARG A 193 -1.44 -2.28 11.22
N CYS A 194 -0.88 -2.94 12.23
CA CYS A 194 -0.44 -4.31 12.07
C CYS A 194 -1.61 -5.24 11.75
N SER A 195 -1.50 -6.01 10.67
CA SER A 195 -2.50 -6.99 10.21
C SER A 195 -2.81 -8.05 11.28
N GLY A 196 -1.79 -8.48 12.03
CA GLY A 196 -1.94 -9.49 13.09
C GLY A 196 -2.70 -8.92 14.29
N CYS A 197 -2.19 -7.82 14.87
CA CYS A 197 -2.81 -7.16 16.01
C CYS A 197 -4.27 -6.74 15.73
N GLU A 198 -4.56 -6.21 14.54
CA GLU A 198 -5.93 -5.82 14.16
C GLU A 198 -6.90 -7.01 14.13
N THR A 199 -6.42 -8.20 13.76
CA THR A 199 -7.28 -9.40 13.71
C THR A 199 -7.55 -9.97 15.11
N MET A 200 -6.61 -9.75 16.05
CA MET A 200 -6.69 -10.28 17.42
C MET A 200 -7.25 -9.29 18.44
N GLY A 201 -7.23 -7.98 18.15
CA GLY A 201 -7.64 -6.88 19.03
C GLY A 201 -9.14 -6.85 19.33
N LYS A 202 -9.68 -7.99 19.77
CA LYS A 202 -11.06 -8.19 20.20
C LYS A 202 -11.24 -7.86 21.68
N LYS A 203 -10.17 -7.83 22.48
CA LYS A 203 -10.24 -7.49 23.92
C LYS A 203 -9.91 -6.01 24.16
N PRO A 204 -10.66 -5.32 25.04
CA PRO A 204 -10.34 -3.96 25.45
C PRO A 204 -8.93 -3.89 26.05
N GLY A 205 -8.08 -3.02 25.51
CA GLY A 205 -6.71 -2.81 25.99
C GLY A 205 -5.62 -3.53 25.19
N ASP A 206 -5.97 -4.41 24.25
CA ASP A 206 -4.96 -5.04 23.39
C ASP A 206 -4.27 -3.99 22.49
N PRO A 207 -2.93 -3.91 22.47
CA PRO A 207 -2.23 -2.92 21.66
C PRO A 207 -2.37 -3.24 20.17
N ILE A 208 -2.81 -2.27 19.38
CA ILE A 208 -2.75 -2.32 17.92
C ILE A 208 -1.55 -1.51 17.48
N ALA A 209 -0.46 -2.20 17.16
CA ALA A 209 0.76 -1.60 16.65
C ALA A 209 0.50 -0.79 15.37
N GLN A 210 1.07 0.42 15.32
CA GLN A 210 0.95 1.32 14.18
C GLN A 210 2.31 1.84 13.75
N ILE A 211 2.49 1.97 12.44
CA ILE A 211 3.65 2.62 11.83
C ILE A 211 3.15 3.66 10.83
N LYS A 212 4.04 4.55 10.38
CA LYS A 212 3.72 5.54 9.36
C LYS A 212 4.82 5.64 8.32
N LEU A 213 4.39 5.85 7.08
CA LEU A 213 5.25 6.35 6.01
C LEU A 213 5.02 7.86 5.89
N ALA A 214 6.09 8.63 5.75
CA ALA A 214 6.05 10.04 5.38
C ALA A 214 6.94 10.24 4.15
N GLU A 215 6.41 10.83 3.09
CA GLU A 215 7.17 11.08 1.85
C GLU A 215 7.83 9.80 1.28
N GLY A 216 7.15 8.65 1.42
CA GLY A 216 7.65 7.36 0.96
C GLY A 216 8.78 6.75 1.82
N ARG A 217 8.97 7.20 3.06
CA ARG A 217 9.95 6.64 4.00
C ARG A 217 9.32 6.29 5.34
N LEU A 218 9.86 5.29 6.03
CA LEU A 218 9.41 4.98 7.39
C LEU A 218 9.72 6.14 8.33
N ALA A 219 8.72 6.55 9.12
CA ALA A 219 8.81 7.72 9.98
C ALA A 219 8.32 7.41 11.40
N GLY A 220 8.95 8.04 12.41
CA GLY A 220 8.61 7.83 13.83
C GLY A 220 9.02 6.45 14.33
N ASP A 221 8.18 5.86 15.19
CA ASP A 221 8.43 4.53 15.75
C ASP A 221 8.21 3.43 14.70
N VAL A 222 9.29 2.75 14.33
CA VAL A 222 9.31 1.65 13.36
C VAL A 222 9.24 0.26 14.01
N ASN A 223 9.38 0.18 15.33
CA ASN A 223 9.24 -1.06 16.09
C ASN A 223 8.26 -0.89 17.25
N PRO A 224 6.99 -0.53 16.95
CA PRO A 224 5.97 -0.33 17.97
C PRO A 224 5.69 -1.62 18.75
N VAL A 225 5.16 -1.48 19.96
CA VAL A 225 4.73 -2.63 20.79
C VAL A 225 3.56 -3.34 20.12
N HIS A 226 3.70 -4.66 19.91
CA HIS A 226 2.66 -5.55 19.40
C HIS A 226 2.01 -6.33 20.54
N ASN A 227 0.82 -6.87 20.28
CA ASN A 227 0.24 -7.93 21.12
C ASN A 227 1.21 -9.13 21.18
N SER A 228 1.33 -9.77 22.34
CA SER A 228 2.24 -10.90 22.59
C SER A 228 1.95 -12.12 21.70
N GLU A 229 0.70 -12.29 21.27
CA GLU A 229 0.27 -13.38 20.38
C GLU A 229 0.43 -13.02 18.89
N CYS A 230 0.97 -11.82 18.57
CA CYS A 230 1.05 -11.36 17.18
C CYS A 230 2.18 -12.06 16.44
N GLU A 231 1.81 -13.13 15.72
CA GLU A 231 2.72 -13.92 14.92
C GLU A 231 3.38 -13.14 13.78
N LEU A 232 4.61 -13.57 13.46
CA LEU A 232 5.43 -13.02 12.40
C LEU A 232 5.24 -13.82 11.11
N PHE A 233 5.31 -13.14 9.98
CA PHE A 233 5.24 -13.75 8.66
C PHE A 233 6.62 -14.20 8.19
N THR A 234 6.72 -15.42 7.68
CA THR A 234 7.93 -15.90 7.00
C THR A 234 8.03 -15.32 5.59
N PHE A 235 9.24 -15.32 5.02
CA PHE A 235 9.46 -14.93 3.64
C PHE A 235 8.60 -15.75 2.67
N SER A 236 8.61 -17.08 2.83
CA SER A 236 7.79 -18.02 2.07
C SER A 236 6.29 -17.69 2.14
N ASN A 237 5.75 -17.39 3.33
CA ASN A 237 4.34 -17.06 3.51
C ASN A 237 3.96 -15.80 2.71
N ILE A 238 4.81 -14.76 2.74
CA ILE A 238 4.51 -13.51 2.02
C ILE A 238 4.49 -13.75 0.53
N VAL A 239 5.52 -14.40 -0.04
CA VAL A 239 5.61 -14.61 -1.49
C VAL A 239 4.44 -15.45 -2.01
N ASN A 240 4.18 -16.60 -1.38
CA ASN A 240 3.08 -17.48 -1.80
C ASN A 240 1.72 -16.78 -1.70
N ARG A 241 1.52 -15.97 -0.65
CA ARG A 241 0.29 -15.18 -0.49
C ARG A 241 0.16 -14.07 -1.54
N GLN A 242 1.26 -13.47 -2.00
CA GLN A 242 1.20 -12.50 -3.09
C GLN A 242 0.87 -13.17 -4.42
N PHE A 243 1.52 -14.28 -4.76
CA PHE A 243 1.22 -15.01 -6.00
C PHE A 243 -0.23 -15.49 -6.05
N ASP A 244 -0.78 -15.97 -4.93
CA ASP A 244 -2.19 -16.36 -4.87
C ASP A 244 -3.14 -15.16 -4.97
N ARG A 245 -2.78 -14.00 -4.42
CA ARG A 245 -3.56 -12.75 -4.58
C ARG A 245 -3.54 -12.26 -6.02
N GLU A 246 -2.39 -12.25 -6.67
CA GLU A 246 -2.24 -11.85 -8.08
C GLU A 246 -2.98 -12.81 -9.02
N ALA A 247 -2.86 -14.12 -8.79
CA ALA A 247 -3.63 -15.12 -9.54
C ALA A 247 -5.15 -14.88 -9.40
N ARG A 248 -5.63 -14.60 -8.19
CA ARG A 248 -7.05 -14.27 -7.99
C ARG A 248 -7.44 -12.93 -8.62
N LEU A 249 -6.54 -11.95 -8.64
CA LEU A 249 -6.76 -10.68 -9.34
C LEU A 249 -6.93 -10.90 -10.86
N ASP A 250 -6.14 -11.78 -11.48
CA ASP A 250 -6.32 -12.13 -12.91
C ASP A 250 -7.72 -12.68 -13.20
N VAL A 251 -8.25 -13.53 -12.30
CA VAL A 251 -9.63 -14.05 -12.38
C VAL A 251 -10.65 -12.92 -12.26
N TYR A 252 -10.43 -12.03 -11.30
CA TYR A 252 -11.28 -10.85 -11.06
C TYR A 252 -11.28 -9.87 -12.23
N ASN A 253 -10.17 -9.75 -12.94
CA ASN A 253 -10.07 -8.93 -14.13
C ASN A 253 -10.67 -9.63 -15.37
N GLY A 254 -11.12 -10.88 -15.26
CA GLY A 254 -11.63 -11.67 -16.37
C GLY A 254 -10.54 -12.10 -17.36
N ILE A 255 -9.26 -12.03 -16.96
CA ILE A 255 -8.11 -12.35 -17.82
C ILE A 255 -7.95 -13.87 -17.96
N MET A 256 -8.19 -14.62 -16.87
CA MET A 256 -7.99 -16.07 -16.82
C MET A 256 -9.13 -16.76 -16.09
N ASN A 257 -9.36 -18.04 -16.40
CA ASN A 257 -10.27 -18.85 -15.60
C ASN A 257 -9.61 -19.24 -14.24
N PRO A 258 -10.41 -19.58 -13.22
CA PRO A 258 -9.90 -19.89 -11.88
C PRO A 258 -8.77 -20.93 -11.82
N LYS A 259 -8.89 -22.02 -12.60
CA LYS A 259 -7.92 -23.12 -12.54
C LYS A 259 -6.62 -22.76 -13.23
N GLU A 260 -6.69 -22.08 -14.37
CA GLU A 260 -5.53 -21.56 -15.09
C GLU A 260 -4.77 -20.54 -14.26
N ALA A 261 -5.48 -19.60 -13.63
CA ALA A 261 -4.85 -18.61 -12.77
C ALA A 261 -4.15 -19.27 -11.57
N TRP A 262 -4.78 -20.26 -10.93
CA TRP A 262 -4.14 -21.02 -9.86
C TRP A 262 -2.89 -21.78 -10.34
N ASN A 263 -2.96 -22.46 -11.50
CA ASN A 263 -1.81 -23.14 -12.09
C ASN A 263 -0.67 -22.16 -12.36
N ARG A 264 -0.97 -20.96 -12.89
CA ARG A 264 0.00 -19.89 -13.15
C ARG A 264 0.66 -19.43 -11.85
N GLY A 265 -0.12 -19.16 -10.80
CA GLY A 265 0.42 -18.77 -9.49
C GLY A 265 1.30 -19.86 -8.85
N ARG A 266 0.89 -21.14 -8.96
CA ARG A 266 1.68 -22.28 -8.49
C ARG A 266 3.00 -22.42 -9.25
N LEU A 267 3.00 -22.23 -10.57
CA LEU A 267 4.22 -22.22 -11.38
C LEU A 267 5.16 -21.08 -10.99
N ARG A 268 4.61 -19.90 -10.65
CA ARG A 268 5.40 -18.77 -10.13
C ARG A 268 6.03 -19.10 -8.78
N ALA A 269 5.30 -19.76 -7.87
CA ALA A 269 5.84 -20.22 -6.60
C ALA A 269 7.03 -21.18 -6.80
N LEU A 270 6.89 -22.19 -7.66
CA LEU A 270 7.97 -23.13 -8.01
C LEU A 270 9.18 -22.43 -8.63
N ARG A 271 8.94 -21.47 -9.52
CA ARG A 271 10.01 -20.67 -10.12
C ARG A 271 10.72 -19.83 -9.06
N ALA A 272 9.99 -19.16 -8.18
CA ALA A 272 10.56 -18.36 -7.11
C ALA A 272 11.40 -19.20 -6.15
N GLU A 273 10.97 -20.43 -5.84
CA GLU A 273 11.74 -21.38 -5.01
C GLU A 273 13.09 -21.71 -5.65
N SER A 274 13.12 -21.90 -6.97
CA SER A 274 14.38 -22.18 -7.70
C SER A 274 15.34 -20.99 -7.77
N LEU A 275 14.83 -19.76 -7.63
CA LEU A 275 15.62 -18.52 -7.67
C LEU A 275 16.05 -18.05 -6.28
N ALA A 276 15.27 -18.39 -5.26
CA ALA A 276 15.55 -18.00 -3.88
C ALA A 276 16.68 -18.85 -3.27
N PRO A 277 17.41 -18.32 -2.27
CA PRO A 277 18.33 -19.11 -1.46
C PRO A 277 17.64 -20.35 -0.87
N LYS A 278 18.36 -21.47 -0.85
CA LYS A 278 17.83 -22.77 -0.41
C LYS A 278 17.25 -22.67 1.00
N GLY A 279 16.00 -23.10 1.16
CA GLY A 279 15.30 -23.12 2.44
C GLY A 279 14.60 -21.81 2.84
N LEU A 280 14.75 -20.73 2.07
CA LEU A 280 14.08 -19.45 2.35
C LEU A 280 12.61 -19.43 1.90
N LEU A 281 12.33 -20.10 0.78
CA LEU A 281 11.01 -20.20 0.18
C LEU A 281 10.66 -21.68 -0.01
N ASN A 282 9.43 -22.04 0.32
CA ASN A 282 8.88 -23.36 0.07
C ASN A 282 7.64 -23.19 -0.82
N ALA A 283 7.68 -23.67 -2.06
CA ALA A 283 6.53 -23.53 -2.94
C ALA A 283 5.33 -24.29 -2.37
N ASP A 284 5.51 -25.40 -1.67
CA ASP A 284 4.42 -26.25 -1.14
C ASP A 284 3.51 -25.55 -0.11
N GLU A 285 3.94 -24.41 0.43
CA GLU A 285 3.08 -23.53 1.22
C GLU A 285 2.08 -22.72 0.35
N TYR A 286 2.22 -22.75 -0.97
CA TYR A 286 1.25 -22.18 -1.89
C TYR A 286 -0.11 -22.88 -1.74
N PRO A 287 -1.23 -22.12 -1.64
CA PRO A 287 -2.54 -22.71 -1.37
C PRO A 287 -2.92 -23.80 -2.37
N THR A 288 -3.51 -24.88 -1.87
CA THR A 288 -4.04 -25.94 -2.74
C THR A 288 -5.19 -25.43 -3.60
N TRP A 289 -5.44 -26.11 -4.71
CA TRP A 289 -6.54 -25.75 -5.60
C TRP A 289 -7.90 -25.76 -4.89
N GLU A 290 -8.15 -26.73 -4.00
CA GLU A 290 -9.40 -26.82 -3.24
C GLU A 290 -9.61 -25.57 -2.38
N THR A 291 -8.53 -25.09 -1.75
CA THR A 291 -8.56 -23.90 -0.89
C THR A 291 -8.83 -22.64 -1.71
N THR A 292 -8.06 -22.43 -2.79
CA THR A 292 -8.26 -21.26 -3.67
C THR A 292 -9.63 -21.29 -4.35
N ASN A 293 -10.08 -22.45 -4.82
CA ASN A 293 -11.40 -22.58 -5.45
C ASN A 293 -12.54 -22.30 -4.47
N LYS A 294 -12.46 -22.78 -3.21
CA LYS A 294 -13.44 -22.41 -2.16
C LYS A 294 -13.53 -20.90 -1.98
N VAL A 295 -12.39 -20.21 -1.96
CA VAL A 295 -12.35 -18.74 -1.82
C VAL A 295 -12.95 -18.06 -3.04
N ILE A 296 -12.56 -18.44 -4.26
CA ILE A 296 -13.11 -17.89 -5.50
C ILE A 296 -14.63 -18.11 -5.56
N MET A 297 -15.12 -19.29 -5.20
CA MET A 297 -16.55 -19.60 -5.19
C MET A 297 -17.32 -18.83 -4.11
N LYS A 298 -16.72 -18.57 -2.94
CA LYS A 298 -17.32 -17.67 -1.92
C LYS A 298 -17.48 -16.25 -2.48
N LEU A 299 -16.45 -15.76 -3.16
CA LEU A 299 -16.43 -14.43 -3.75
C LEU A 299 -17.40 -14.30 -4.92
N TRP A 300 -17.50 -15.34 -5.76
CA TRP A 300 -18.49 -15.46 -6.83
C TRP A 300 -19.91 -15.32 -6.29
N ARG A 301 -20.23 -16.02 -5.19
CA ARG A 301 -21.56 -15.93 -4.54
C ARG A 301 -21.83 -14.53 -4.00
N SER A 302 -20.83 -13.86 -3.43
CA SER A 302 -20.97 -12.47 -2.96
C SER A 302 -21.26 -11.53 -4.13
N ALA A 303 -20.49 -11.63 -5.20
CA ALA A 303 -20.64 -10.82 -6.41
C ALA A 303 -22.04 -10.96 -7.02
N LYS A 304 -22.53 -12.20 -7.13
CA LYS A 304 -23.87 -12.48 -7.63
C LYS A 304 -24.96 -11.87 -6.74
N ARG A 305 -24.84 -12.00 -5.41
CA ARG A 305 -25.83 -11.41 -4.48
C ARG A 305 -25.86 -9.88 -4.56
N GLU A 306 -24.70 -9.23 -4.66
CA GLU A 306 -24.60 -7.77 -4.83
C GLU A 306 -25.28 -7.33 -6.12
N HIS A 307 -25.01 -8.03 -7.23
CA HIS A 307 -25.64 -7.77 -8.51
C HIS A 307 -27.17 -7.96 -8.45
N ASP A 308 -27.64 -9.08 -7.89
CA ASP A 308 -29.07 -9.38 -7.79
C ASP A 308 -29.80 -8.38 -6.86
N ALA A 309 -29.09 -7.77 -5.91
CA ALA A 309 -29.59 -6.70 -5.05
C ALA A 309 -29.50 -5.30 -5.71
N GLY A 310 -28.94 -5.16 -6.91
CA GLY A 310 -28.73 -3.88 -7.58
C GLY A 310 -27.69 -2.99 -6.90
N ILE A 311 -26.81 -3.55 -6.08
CA ILE A 311 -25.77 -2.80 -5.36
C ILE A 311 -24.56 -2.64 -6.27
N GLU A 312 -24.33 -1.42 -6.76
CA GLU A 312 -23.10 -1.09 -7.48
C GLU A 312 -22.01 -0.66 -6.49
N ASN A 313 -20.94 -1.44 -6.41
CA ASN A 313 -19.78 -1.10 -5.59
C ASN A 313 -18.74 -0.38 -6.45
N ILE A 314 -18.69 0.95 -6.33
CA ILE A 314 -17.76 1.85 -7.06
C ILE A 314 -16.29 1.52 -6.71
N ASP A 315 -16.05 0.94 -5.54
CA ASP A 315 -14.71 0.70 -4.99
C ASP A 315 -14.10 -0.67 -5.37
N ARG A 316 -14.79 -1.42 -6.22
CA ARG A 316 -14.43 -2.79 -6.57
C ARG A 316 -13.31 -2.83 -7.59
N VAL A 317 -12.21 -3.52 -7.24
CA VAL A 317 -11.13 -3.85 -8.18
C VAL A 317 -11.59 -5.03 -9.06
N GLY A 318 -11.43 -4.90 -10.38
CA GLY A 318 -11.69 -5.93 -11.37
C GLY A 318 -12.91 -5.69 -12.26
N SER A 319 -13.15 -6.60 -13.20
CA SER A 319 -14.26 -6.51 -14.15
C SER A 319 -15.60 -6.63 -13.41
N LYS A 320 -16.53 -5.71 -13.69
CA LYS A 320 -17.86 -5.61 -13.04
C LYS A 320 -18.61 -6.94 -13.06
N ASP A 321 -18.39 -7.75 -14.09
CA ASP A 321 -19.08 -9.01 -14.36
C ASP A 321 -18.16 -10.24 -14.41
N TRP A 322 -16.99 -10.20 -13.76
CA TRP A 322 -16.01 -11.30 -13.79
C TRP A 322 -16.62 -12.69 -13.46
N TRP A 323 -17.60 -12.70 -12.56
CA TRP A 323 -18.29 -13.90 -12.12
C TRP A 323 -19.18 -14.53 -13.20
N ARG A 324 -19.63 -13.78 -14.21
CA ARG A 324 -20.48 -14.31 -15.30
C ARG A 324 -19.73 -15.28 -16.20
N ASN A 325 -18.42 -15.08 -16.35
CA ASN A 325 -17.56 -15.90 -17.19
C ASN A 325 -17.12 -17.19 -16.49
N ILE A 326 -17.55 -17.41 -15.25
CA ILE A 326 -17.20 -18.57 -14.45
C ILE A 326 -18.47 -19.40 -14.22
N PRO A 327 -18.43 -20.72 -14.50
CA PRO A 327 -19.58 -21.57 -14.25
C PRO A 327 -19.98 -21.49 -12.77
N PRO A 328 -21.29 -21.50 -12.47
CA PRO A 328 -21.76 -21.44 -11.10
C PRO A 328 -21.17 -22.60 -10.30
N PRO A 329 -20.88 -22.41 -8.99
CA PRO A 329 -20.42 -23.50 -8.15
C PRO A 329 -21.40 -24.66 -8.26
N SER A 330 -20.94 -25.82 -8.74
CA SER A 330 -21.78 -26.99 -8.88
C SER A 330 -22.40 -27.29 -7.53
N ALA A 331 -23.73 -27.19 -7.44
CA ALA A 331 -24.48 -27.66 -6.29
C ALA A 331 -24.43 -29.19 -6.33
N THR A 332 -23.33 -29.79 -5.90
CA THR A 332 -23.37 -31.18 -5.43
C THR A 332 -24.26 -31.15 -4.19
N ARG A 333 -25.57 -31.31 -4.43
CA ARG A 333 -26.54 -31.69 -3.41
C ARG A 333 -25.87 -32.80 -2.61
N ARG A 334 -25.76 -32.61 -1.30
CA ARG A 334 -25.77 -33.73 -0.34
C ARG A 334 -27.12 -34.44 -0.52
N GLY A 335 -27.24 -35.21 -1.59
CA GLY A 335 -28.33 -36.14 -1.84
C GLY A 335 -27.87 -37.52 -1.40
N VAL A 336 -27.51 -37.66 -0.12
CA VAL A 336 -27.36 -38.98 0.48
C VAL A 336 -28.73 -39.36 1.02
N LYS A 337 -29.43 -40.17 0.21
CA LYS A 337 -30.47 -41.14 0.56
C LYS A 337 -31.25 -40.86 1.86
N ARG A 338 -32.43 -40.24 1.72
CA ARG A 338 -33.57 -40.57 2.57
C ARG A 338 -34.21 -41.82 1.97
N GLU A 339 -33.56 -42.97 2.14
CA GLU A 339 -34.19 -44.26 1.86
C GLU A 339 -35.13 -44.59 3.02
N ASN A 340 -36.39 -44.80 2.65
CA ASN A 340 -37.46 -45.39 3.44
C ASN A 340 -36.95 -46.54 4.32
N TYR A 341 -37.12 -46.40 5.63
CA TYR A 341 -37.50 -47.52 6.50
C TYR A 341 -38.49 -46.99 7.53
N ASP A 342 -39.78 -47.17 7.22
CA ASP A 342 -40.78 -47.38 8.25
C ASP A 342 -40.74 -48.86 8.67
N THR A 343 -40.99 -49.06 9.97
CA THR A 343 -41.38 -50.30 10.67
C THR A 343 -40.29 -51.08 11.43
N ALA A 344 -40.39 -50.95 12.75
CA ALA A 344 -40.28 -51.98 13.80
C ALA A 344 -39.07 -51.95 14.76
N ASN A 345 -39.45 -51.74 16.03
CA ASN A 345 -38.92 -52.33 17.27
C ASN A 345 -37.85 -51.58 18.09
N TYR A 346 -38.42 -50.86 19.08
CA TYR A 346 -37.94 -50.66 20.46
C TYR A 346 -37.07 -51.80 21.03
N THR A 347 -35.91 -51.47 21.63
CA THR A 347 -35.51 -51.90 23.00
C THR A 347 -34.41 -50.95 23.54
N PHE A 348 -34.40 -50.74 24.86
CA PHE A 348 -33.65 -49.75 25.65
C PHE A 348 -32.11 -49.94 25.75
N ARG A 349 -31.37 -48.80 25.68
CA ARG A 349 -30.19 -48.25 26.45
C ARG A 349 -29.06 -49.16 27.04
N PRO A 350 -27.87 -48.62 27.46
CA PRO A 350 -27.22 -47.30 27.22
C PRO A 350 -25.67 -47.34 26.99
N GLU A 351 -25.07 -46.15 26.87
CA GLU A 351 -23.65 -45.76 27.09
C GLU A 351 -22.63 -45.79 25.95
N GLY A 352 -21.93 -44.65 25.80
CA GLY A 352 -20.54 -44.61 25.34
C GLY A 352 -20.22 -43.57 24.26
N SER A 353 -19.48 -42.52 24.66
CA SER A 353 -18.63 -41.61 23.83
C SER A 353 -19.35 -40.78 22.76
N GLY A 354 -19.10 -39.48 22.55
CA GLY A 354 -17.89 -38.68 22.75
C GLY A 354 -17.68 -37.88 21.46
N GLU A 355 -17.43 -36.58 21.61
CA GLU A 355 -16.94 -35.63 20.59
C GLU A 355 -17.98 -35.01 19.62
N VAL A 356 -18.23 -33.70 19.76
CA VAL A 356 -17.66 -32.54 19.04
C VAL A 356 -18.59 -32.09 17.92
N GLU A 357 -19.32 -30.99 18.13
CA GLU A 357 -19.82 -30.15 17.04
C GLU A 357 -19.25 -28.74 17.20
N GLU A 358 -18.42 -28.38 16.22
CA GLU A 358 -17.99 -27.02 15.92
C GLU A 358 -19.20 -26.13 15.62
N LEU A 359 -19.37 -25.10 16.44
CA LEU A 359 -20.19 -23.93 16.16
C LEU A 359 -19.23 -22.75 15.99
N ASP A 360 -18.86 -22.45 14.75
CA ASP A 360 -18.31 -21.14 14.39
C ASP A 360 -19.24 -20.49 13.35
N ASP A 361 -20.31 -19.93 13.91
CA ASP A 361 -21.11 -18.85 13.34
C ASP A 361 -20.41 -17.53 13.69
N ASP A 362 -19.69 -16.93 12.75
CA ASP A 362 -19.22 -15.56 12.87
C ASP A 362 -19.79 -14.75 11.70
N GLY A 363 -20.96 -14.17 11.98
CA GLY A 363 -21.66 -13.22 11.15
C GLY A 363 -20.88 -11.91 11.00
N ASP A 364 -20.81 -11.44 9.76
CA ASP A 364 -20.61 -10.04 9.41
C ASP A 364 -21.85 -9.25 9.86
N GLN A 365 -21.72 -8.37 10.86
CA GLN A 365 -22.49 -7.13 10.92
C GLN A 365 -21.67 -6.00 11.54
N SER A 366 -21.39 -5.01 10.67
CA SER A 366 -21.12 -3.56 10.90
C SER A 366 -19.91 -3.13 11.71
#